data_AF-A0A953U524-F1
#
_entry.id   AF-A0A953U524-F1
#
_cell.length_a   1.000
_cell.length_b   1.000
_cell.length_c   1.000
_cell.angle_alpha   90.00
_cell.angle_beta   90.00
_cell.angle_gamma   90.00
#
_symmetry.space_group_name_H-M   'P 1'
#
loop_
_entity.id
_entity.type
_entity.pdbx_description
1 polymer ?
#
loop_
_entity_poly.entity_id
_entity_poly.type
_entity_poly.pdbx_seq_one_letter_code
_entity_poly.pdbx_strand_id
1 'polypeptide(L)'
;MAKSRASIFGEVEQGPKLDIGAFAPKKTTDKTAPPAEQVREVSLAAQFRSREPQVTKSQQKPARAPRIHRTGRNVQFNVKASQETVDAIYSITDAHPGWVLGYTLERAVAALKRELESQT
;
A
#
# COMPACT_ATOMS: atom_id res chain seq x y z
N MET A 1 -47.38 -15.23 -5.45
CA MET A 1 -47.37 -14.98 -3.99
C MET A 1 -45.93 -14.86 -3.53
N ALA A 2 -45.45 -13.65 -3.23
CA ALA A 2 -44.07 -13.44 -2.77
C ALA A 2 -43.98 -13.79 -1.27
N LYS A 3 -43.10 -14.72 -0.90
CA LYS A 3 -42.81 -15.04 0.50
C LYS A 3 -41.93 -13.93 1.09
N SER A 4 -42.42 -13.24 2.12
CA SER A 4 -41.66 -12.25 2.87
C SER A 4 -40.52 -12.91 3.66
N ARG A 5 -39.32 -12.28 3.65
CA ARG A 5 -38.17 -12.75 4.44
C ARG A 5 -38.50 -12.68 5.93
N ALA A 6 -38.14 -13.73 6.68
CA ALA A 6 -38.22 -13.73 8.13
C ALA A 6 -37.31 -12.62 8.69
N SER A 7 -37.92 -11.67 9.42
CA SER A 7 -37.17 -10.65 10.15
C SER A 7 -36.74 -11.23 11.50
N ILE A 8 -35.43 -11.28 11.73
CA ILE A 8 -34.82 -11.69 13.02
C ILE A 8 -35.17 -10.72 14.15
N PHE A 9 -35.71 -9.55 13.82
CA PHE A 9 -36.07 -8.49 14.76
C PHE A 9 -37.59 -8.27 14.90
N GLY A 10 -38.42 -9.17 14.36
CA GLY A 10 -39.88 -9.02 14.39
C GLY A 10 -40.54 -9.27 15.76
N GLU A 11 -39.84 -9.96 16.68
CA GLU A 11 -40.40 -10.41 17.97
C GLU A 11 -39.73 -9.72 19.19
N VAL A 12 -39.00 -8.62 18.97
CA VAL A 12 -38.20 -7.98 20.04
C VAL A 12 -39.07 -7.24 21.08
N GLU A 13 -40.36 -7.03 20.82
CA GLU A 13 -41.27 -6.44 21.82
C GLU A 13 -41.75 -7.42 22.90
N GLN A 14 -41.55 -8.74 22.71
CA GLN A 14 -42.01 -9.77 23.68
C GLN A 14 -40.87 -10.65 24.21
N GLY A 15 -39.62 -10.38 23.82
CA GLY A 15 -38.43 -11.02 24.39
C GLY A 15 -38.02 -10.43 25.74
N PRO A 16 -37.24 -11.16 26.57
CA PRO A 16 -36.74 -10.63 27.83
C PRO A 16 -35.92 -9.36 27.55
N LYS A 17 -36.35 -8.24 28.14
CA LYS A 17 -35.69 -6.93 28.02
C LYS A 17 -34.20 -7.09 28.32
N LEU A 18 -33.37 -6.95 27.29
CA LEU A 18 -31.91 -7.09 27.39
C LEU A 18 -31.38 -6.02 28.37
N ASP A 19 -30.91 -6.47 29.54
CA ASP A 19 -30.35 -5.56 30.54
C ASP A 19 -28.94 -5.11 30.11
N ILE A 20 -28.89 -3.86 29.63
CA ILE A 20 -27.66 -3.18 29.23
C ILE A 20 -26.96 -2.46 30.40
N GLY A 21 -27.54 -2.48 31.61
CA GLY A 21 -27.01 -1.81 32.79
C GLY A 21 -25.66 -2.36 33.25
N ALA A 22 -25.37 -3.63 32.93
CA ALA A 22 -24.08 -4.25 33.20
C ALA A 22 -22.94 -3.73 32.31
N PHE A 23 -23.23 -3.02 31.22
CA PHE A 23 -22.24 -2.44 30.31
C PHE A 23 -21.84 -1.02 30.74
N ALA A 24 -21.59 -0.82 32.05
CA ALA A 24 -21.10 0.44 32.58
C ALA A 24 -19.55 0.44 32.67
N PRO A 25 -18.88 1.57 32.35
CA PRO A 25 -17.43 1.65 32.47
C PRO A 25 -17.00 1.46 33.94
N LYS A 26 -15.93 0.70 34.16
CA LYS A 26 -15.34 0.54 35.49
C LYS A 26 -14.86 1.91 35.99
N LYS A 27 -15.34 2.32 37.17
CA LYS A 27 -15.06 3.64 37.76
C LYS A 27 -13.64 3.82 38.28
N THR A 28 -12.88 2.74 38.41
CA THR A 28 -11.53 2.74 38.96
C THR A 28 -10.60 1.88 38.12
N THR A 29 -9.39 2.37 37.89
CA THR A 29 -8.31 1.59 37.27
C THR A 29 -7.93 0.42 38.17
N ASP A 30 -7.86 -0.77 37.58
CA ASP A 30 -7.48 -1.99 38.27
C ASP A 30 -5.98 -1.95 38.62
N LYS A 31 -5.66 -1.97 39.92
CA LYS A 31 -4.28 -1.91 40.41
C LYS A 31 -3.52 -3.22 40.20
N THR A 32 -4.22 -4.31 39.85
CA THR A 32 -3.64 -5.62 39.59
C THR A 32 -3.27 -5.84 38.12
N ALA A 33 -3.64 -4.90 37.24
CA ALA A 33 -3.34 -5.01 35.82
C ALA A 33 -1.81 -4.92 35.56
N PRO A 34 -1.27 -5.78 34.68
CA PRO A 34 0.13 -5.69 34.28
C PRO A 34 0.48 -4.32 33.66
N PRO A 35 1.69 -3.80 33.90
CA PRO A 35 2.18 -2.60 33.23
C PRO A 35 2.09 -2.70 31.71
N ALA A 36 1.73 -1.58 31.06
CA ALA A 36 1.54 -1.54 29.60
C ALA A 36 2.79 -1.97 28.80
N GLU A 37 3.98 -1.76 29.35
CA GLU A 37 5.25 -2.18 28.74
C GLU A 37 5.37 -3.70 28.68
N GLN A 38 5.00 -4.42 29.74
CA GLN A 38 5.02 -5.89 29.76
C GLN A 38 4.02 -6.48 28.74
N VAL A 39 2.85 -5.85 28.60
CA VAL A 39 1.87 -6.24 27.58
C VAL A 39 2.44 -6.04 26.17
N ARG A 40 3.18 -4.95 25.95
CA ARG A 40 3.84 -4.66 24.66
C ARG A 40 4.91 -5.70 24.34
N GLU A 41 5.74 -6.07 25.30
CA GLU A 41 6.78 -7.10 25.13
C GLU A 41 6.20 -8.46 24.75
N VAL A 42 5.18 -8.91 25.49
CA VAL A 42 4.49 -10.18 25.20
C VAL A 42 3.82 -10.14 23.82
N SER A 43 3.19 -9.02 23.46
CA SER A 43 2.57 -8.85 22.13
C SER A 43 3.59 -8.94 21.00
N LEU A 44 4.74 -8.29 21.16
CA LEU A 44 5.83 -8.36 20.18
C LEU A 44 6.41 -9.78 20.08
N ALA A 45 6.61 -10.46 21.22
CA ALA A 45 7.08 -11.85 21.27
C ALA A 45 6.10 -12.80 20.55
N ALA A 46 4.80 -12.57 20.72
CA ALA A 46 3.72 -13.30 20.05
C ALA A 46 3.47 -12.87 18.59
N GLN A 47 4.37 -12.10 17.98
CA GLN A 47 4.29 -11.60 16.60
C GLN A 47 3.10 -10.67 16.32
N PHE A 48 2.45 -10.11 17.34
CA PHE A 48 1.50 -9.01 17.16
C PHE A 48 2.28 -7.72 16.89
N ARG A 49 2.49 -7.44 15.61
CA ARG A 49 3.20 -6.24 15.15
C ARG A 49 2.32 -5.00 15.31
N SER A 50 2.89 -3.94 15.87
CA SER A 50 2.23 -2.63 15.90
C SER A 50 2.01 -2.11 14.47
N ARG A 51 0.88 -1.43 14.25
CA ARG A 51 0.60 -0.70 13.01
C ARG A 51 1.26 0.68 12.99
N GLU A 52 1.81 1.11 14.12
CA GLU A 52 2.61 2.33 14.16
C GLU A 52 3.85 2.16 13.26
N PRO A 53 4.23 3.21 12.51
CA PRO A 53 5.42 3.16 11.68
C PRO A 53 6.65 2.93 12.58
N GLN A 54 7.15 1.70 12.58
CA GLN A 54 8.43 1.40 13.21
C GLN A 54 9.51 2.10 12.37
N VAL A 55 10.21 3.07 12.97
CA VAL A 55 11.36 3.75 12.35
C VAL A 55 12.51 2.77 12.26
N THR A 56 12.34 1.74 11.45
CA THR A 56 13.43 0.90 11.00
C THR A 56 14.25 1.78 10.08
N LYS A 57 15.51 2.02 10.44
CA LYS A 57 16.55 2.53 9.55
C LYS A 57 16.81 1.47 8.47
N SER A 58 15.80 1.13 7.69
CA SER A 58 15.99 0.46 6.42
C SER A 58 16.88 1.39 5.61
N GLN A 59 17.96 0.85 5.06
CA GLN A 59 18.84 1.57 4.14
C GLN A 59 17.96 2.10 3.01
N GLN A 60 17.56 3.36 3.12
CA GLN A 60 16.73 4.02 2.15
C GLN A 60 17.56 4.08 0.87
N LYS A 61 17.22 3.25 -0.12
CA LYS A 61 17.61 3.54 -1.50
C LYS A 61 17.24 5.01 -1.74
N PRO A 62 18.14 5.85 -2.28
CA PRO A 62 17.90 7.26 -2.41
C PRO A 62 16.54 7.47 -3.11
N ALA A 63 15.65 8.18 -2.43
CA ALA A 63 14.32 8.45 -2.94
C ALA A 63 14.46 9.23 -4.25
N ARG A 64 14.10 8.60 -5.38
CA ARG A 64 14.20 9.20 -6.70
C ARG A 64 13.24 10.40 -6.75
N ALA A 65 13.76 11.55 -7.20
CA ALA A 65 12.95 12.75 -7.34
C ALA A 65 11.73 12.49 -8.25
N PRO A 66 10.53 12.94 -7.85
CA PRO A 66 9.31 12.73 -8.64
C PRO A 66 9.39 13.52 -9.95
N ARG A 67 9.34 12.82 -11.08
CA ARG A 67 9.41 13.40 -12.44
C ARG A 67 8.01 13.53 -13.04
N ILE A 68 7.15 14.30 -12.39
CA ILE A 68 5.77 14.51 -12.83
C ILE A 68 5.72 15.72 -13.76
N HIS A 69 5.62 15.48 -15.06
CA HIS A 69 5.38 16.52 -16.06
C HIS A 69 4.10 16.19 -16.83
N ARG A 70 3.26 17.20 -17.11
CA ARG A 70 2.04 17.05 -17.93
C ARG A 70 2.41 16.97 -19.40
N THR A 71 2.85 15.81 -19.87
CA THR A 71 3.45 15.63 -21.21
C THR A 71 2.65 14.70 -22.12
N GLY A 72 1.39 14.39 -21.81
CA GLY A 72 0.53 13.55 -22.65
C GLY A 72 0.84 12.03 -22.66
N ARG A 73 1.99 11.61 -22.11
CA ARG A 73 2.37 10.20 -21.90
C ARG A 73 1.54 9.55 -20.77
N ASN A 74 0.27 9.27 -21.05
CA ASN A 74 -0.73 8.77 -20.08
C ASN A 74 -1.10 7.29 -20.27
N VAL A 75 -0.62 6.64 -21.32
CA VAL A 75 -0.90 5.21 -21.58
C VAL A 75 0.14 4.35 -20.85
N GLN A 76 -0.32 3.36 -20.10
CA GLN A 76 0.54 2.43 -19.38
C GLN A 76 1.08 1.35 -20.31
N PHE A 77 2.40 1.12 -20.25
CA PHE A 77 3.08 0.05 -20.97
C PHE A 77 3.58 -1.01 -19.98
N ASN A 78 2.93 -2.17 -19.95
CA ASN A 78 3.27 -3.26 -19.03
C ASN A 78 4.13 -4.30 -19.75
N VAL A 79 5.40 -4.41 -19.36
CA VAL A 79 6.33 -5.39 -19.90
C VAL A 79 7.21 -5.97 -18.79
N LYS A 80 7.62 -7.23 -18.93
CA LYS A 80 8.66 -7.84 -18.11
C LYS A 80 10.00 -7.65 -18.82
N ALA A 81 10.97 -7.07 -18.13
CA ALA A 81 12.32 -6.87 -18.64
C ALA A 81 13.34 -7.45 -17.65
N SER A 82 14.56 -7.73 -18.11
CA SER A 82 15.65 -8.09 -17.20
C SER A 82 16.02 -6.89 -16.33
N GLN A 83 16.61 -7.16 -15.16
CA GLN A 83 17.06 -6.11 -14.25
C GLN A 83 18.08 -5.18 -14.93
N GLU A 84 18.99 -5.77 -15.73
CA GLU A 84 19.99 -5.03 -16.50
C GLU A 84 19.37 -4.04 -17.48
N THR A 85 18.34 -4.44 -18.24
CA THR A 85 17.64 -3.53 -19.17
C THR A 85 16.95 -2.40 -18.41
N VAL A 86 16.35 -2.69 -17.27
CA VAL A 86 15.71 -1.68 -16.43
C VAL A 86 16.74 -0.67 -15.94
N ASP A 87 17.87 -1.13 -15.43
CA ASP A 87 18.94 -0.27 -14.92
C ASP A 87 19.60 0.57 -16.03
N ALA A 88 19.74 0.02 -17.24
CA ALA A 88 20.21 0.76 -18.40
C ALA A 88 19.25 1.91 -18.77
N ILE A 89 17.94 1.67 -18.79
CA ILE A 89 16.93 2.70 -19.07
C ILE A 89 16.99 3.82 -18.02
N TYR A 90 17.11 3.46 -16.73
CA TYR A 90 17.27 4.45 -15.66
C TYR A 90 18.55 5.27 -15.83
N SER A 91 19.68 4.60 -16.11
CA SER A 91 20.98 5.25 -16.29
C SER A 91 20.97 6.27 -17.43
N ILE A 92 20.37 5.91 -18.58
CA ILE A 92 20.21 6.83 -19.72
C ILE A 92 19.33 8.01 -19.33
N THR A 93 18.21 7.77 -18.65
CA THR A 93 17.31 8.85 -18.25
C THR A 93 17.98 9.81 -17.27
N ASP A 94 18.81 9.30 -16.36
CA ASP A 94 19.48 10.09 -15.33
C ASP A 94 20.68 10.88 -15.89
N ALA A 95 21.32 10.37 -16.94
CA ALA A 95 22.40 11.07 -17.64
C ALA A 95 21.94 12.31 -18.42
N HIS A 96 20.65 12.42 -18.75
CA HIS A 96 20.11 13.51 -19.54
C HIS A 96 19.18 14.44 -18.72
N PRO A 97 19.58 15.70 -18.48
CA PRO A 97 18.75 16.65 -17.75
C PRO A 97 17.38 16.85 -18.40
N GLY A 98 16.32 16.80 -17.60
CA GLY A 98 14.94 17.00 -18.04
C GLY A 98 14.29 15.79 -18.72
N TRP A 99 14.99 14.66 -18.83
CA TRP A 99 14.39 13.45 -19.36
C TRP A 99 13.58 12.70 -18.31
N VAL A 100 12.52 12.06 -18.79
CA VAL A 100 11.64 11.20 -18.00
C VAL A 100 11.52 9.85 -18.68
N LEU A 101 11.24 8.79 -17.91
CA LEU A 101 11.30 7.41 -18.41
C LEU A 101 10.50 7.20 -19.71
N GLY A 102 9.29 7.76 -19.79
CA GLY A 102 8.47 7.65 -21.00
C GLY A 102 9.11 8.32 -22.22
N TYR A 103 9.81 9.44 -22.03
CA TYR A 103 10.53 10.11 -23.12
C TYR A 103 11.77 9.33 -23.55
N THR A 104 12.50 8.75 -22.59
CA THR A 104 13.62 7.85 -22.88
C THR A 104 13.15 6.64 -23.70
N LEU A 105 12.01 6.04 -23.35
CA LEU A 105 11.43 4.93 -24.08
C LEU A 105 11.06 5.30 -25.53
N GLU A 106 10.43 6.46 -25.75
CA GLU A 106 10.11 6.96 -27.10
C GLU A 106 11.38 7.10 -27.97
N ARG A 107 12.45 7.65 -27.39
CA ARG A 107 13.74 7.77 -28.09
C ARG A 107 14.38 6.42 -28.37
N ALA A 108 14.30 5.48 -27.43
CA ALA A 108 14.79 4.12 -27.64
C ALA A 108 14.05 3.42 -28.79
N VAL A 109 12.72 3.53 -28.85
CA VAL A 109 11.91 2.98 -29.95
C VAL A 109 12.27 3.65 -31.29
N ALA A 110 12.46 4.97 -31.32
CA ALA A 110 12.86 5.67 -32.53
C ALA A 110 14.29 5.31 -33.00
N ALA A 111 15.21 5.02 -32.08
CA ALA A 111 16.53 4.49 -32.42
C ALA A 111 16.43 3.07 -33.00
N LEU A 112 15.69 2.18 -32.32
CA LEU A 112 15.48 0.80 -32.78
C LEU A 112 14.86 0.74 -34.18
N LYS A 113 13.86 1.59 -34.47
CA LYS A 113 13.27 1.67 -35.82
C LYS A 113 14.30 2.04 -36.89
N ARG A 114 15.13 3.05 -36.63
CA ARG A 114 16.19 3.48 -37.56
C ARG A 114 17.20 2.36 -37.81
N GLU A 115 17.58 1.62 -36.78
CA GLU A 115 18.50 0.49 -36.92
C GLU A 115 17.88 -0.65 -37.74
N LEU A 116 16.62 -1.00 -37.49
CA LEU A 116 15.91 -2.04 -38.25
C LEU A 116 15.69 -1.66 -39.72
N GLU A 117 15.36 -0.39 -39.99
CA GLU A 117 15.26 0.14 -41.35
C GLU A 117 16.61 0.13 -42.08
N SER A 118 17.73 0.32 -41.36
CA SER A 118 19.07 0.25 -41.96
C SER A 118 19.58 -1.17 -42.21
N GLN A 119 18.97 -2.17 -41.56
CA GLN A 119 19.31 -3.59 -41.70
C GLN A 119 18.48 -4.31 -42.76
N THR A 120 17.44 -3.66 -43.29
CA THR A 120 16.58 -4.17 -44.36
C THR A 120 17.07 -3.67 -45.71
#